data_AF-A0A133N6U2-F1
#
_entry.id   AF-A0A133N6U2-F1
#
_cell.length_a   1.000
_cell.length_b   1.000
_cell.length_c   1.000
_cell.angle_alpha   90.00
_cell.angle_beta   90.00
_cell.angle_gamma   90.00
#
_symmetry.space_group_name_H-M   'P 1'
#
loop_
_entity.id
_entity.type
_entity.pdbx_description
1 polymer ?
#
loop_
_entity_poly.entity_id
_entity_poly.type
_entity_poly.pdbx_seq_one_letter_code
_entity_poly.pdbx_strand_id
1 'polypeptide(L)'
;MKNFNEVGKITLAYFISTIVYMIVLNLVVKDELITTRESLRVEWVGTLAFSLVLLLLVWIFKMKFKTFLIFLGIIFLLFIPLTINRESIWNSLWSTPDTPVFIYLTSLSLLTTLPFHGLIWSLTGYRCLDLLNIIFPSYLIIMGILGYIITKIRGLIKKE
;
A
#
# COMPACT_ATOMS: atom_id res chain seq x y z
N MET A 1 9.05 -24.90 -14.98
CA MET A 1 8.78 -23.44 -14.88
C MET A 1 10.03 -22.78 -14.30
N LYS A 2 10.92 -22.25 -15.17
CA LYS A 2 12.23 -21.70 -14.79
C LYS A 2 12.06 -20.40 -14.00
N ASN A 3 12.74 -20.31 -12.85
CA ASN A 3 13.02 -19.14 -12.01
C ASN A 3 12.37 -17.82 -12.46
N PHE A 4 11.16 -17.52 -11.95
CA PHE A 4 10.72 -16.12 -11.90
C PHE A 4 11.78 -15.33 -11.13
N ASN A 5 12.31 -14.27 -11.76
CA ASN A 5 13.18 -13.31 -11.10
C ASN A 5 12.50 -12.82 -9.81
N GLU A 6 13.23 -12.68 -8.72
CA GLU A 6 12.69 -12.27 -7.41
C GLU A 6 11.91 -10.95 -7.51
N VAL A 7 12.34 -10.05 -8.40
CA VAL A 7 11.62 -8.82 -8.74
C VAL A 7 10.23 -9.13 -9.33
N GLY A 8 10.15 -10.03 -10.31
CA GLY A 8 8.88 -10.40 -10.93
C GLY A 8 7.90 -11.02 -9.93
N LYS A 9 8.39 -11.79 -8.94
CA LYS A 9 7.54 -12.36 -7.89
C LYS A 9 6.92 -11.29 -7.01
N ILE A 10 7.72 -10.33 -6.54
CA ILE A 10 7.20 -9.27 -5.65
C ILE A 10 6.27 -8.32 -6.40
N THR A 11 6.58 -7.99 -7.66
CA THR A 11 5.69 -7.19 -8.51
C THR A 11 4.37 -7.91 -8.78
N LEU A 12 4.40 -9.21 -9.09
CA LEU A 12 3.19 -10.00 -9.28
C LEU A 12 2.35 -10.08 -8.00
N ALA A 13 2.99 -10.33 -6.86
CA ALA A 13 2.28 -10.37 -5.59
C ALA A 13 1.65 -9.02 -5.24
N TYR A 14 2.38 -7.92 -5.45
CA TYR A 14 1.84 -6.58 -5.29
C TYR A 14 0.61 -6.34 -6.16
N PHE A 15 0.71 -6.69 -7.46
CA PHE A 15 -0.39 -6.54 -8.40
C PHE A 15 -1.65 -7.31 -7.97
N ILE A 16 -1.50 -8.59 -7.59
CA ILE A 16 -2.61 -9.43 -7.13
C ILE A 16 -3.22 -8.84 -5.85
N SER A 17 -2.40 -8.45 -4.86
CA SER A 17 -2.89 -7.82 -3.63
C SER A 17 -3.64 -6.51 -3.91
N THR A 18 -3.21 -5.72 -4.89
CA THR A 18 -3.89 -4.48 -5.30
C THR A 18 -5.24 -4.76 -5.96
N ILE A 19 -5.38 -5.84 -6.73
CA ILE A 19 -6.70 -6.25 -7.24
C ILE A 19 -7.62 -6.61 -6.07
N VAL A 20 -7.14 -7.37 -5.09
CA VAL A 20 -7.94 -7.72 -3.90
C VAL A 20 -8.33 -6.48 -3.12
N TYR A 21 -7.43 -5.52 -2.94
CA TYR A 21 -7.73 -4.20 -2.36
C TYR A 21 -8.93 -3.54 -3.02
N MET A 22 -8.91 -3.43 -4.35
CA MET A 22 -9.99 -2.78 -5.11
C MET A 22 -11.31 -3.51 -4.96
N ILE A 23 -11.30 -4.85 -5.01
CA ILE A 23 -12.50 -5.66 -4.81
C ILE A 23 -13.07 -5.43 -3.40
N VAL A 24 -12.23 -5.49 -2.37
CA VAL A 24 -12.67 -5.29 -0.97
C VAL A 24 -13.21 -3.89 -0.75
N LEU A 25 -12.57 -2.85 -1.30
CA LEU A 25 -13.11 -1.50 -1.21
C LEU A 25 -14.50 -1.39 -1.84
N ASN A 26 -14.69 -1.94 -3.04
CA ASN A 26 -15.99 -1.91 -3.72
C ASN A 26 -17.08 -2.66 -2.94
N LEU A 27 -16.71 -3.64 -2.11
CA LEU A 27 -17.65 -4.37 -1.26
C LEU A 27 -17.97 -3.65 0.06
N VAL A 28 -17.00 -2.92 0.61
CA VAL A 28 -17.09 -2.27 1.92
C VAL A 28 -17.65 -0.85 1.81
N VAL A 29 -17.23 -0.10 0.80
CA VAL A 29 -17.75 1.22 0.45
C VAL A 29 -18.96 0.99 -0.45
N LYS A 30 -20.15 0.84 0.15
CA LYS A 30 -21.40 0.75 -0.63
C LYS A 30 -21.54 2.01 -1.49
N ASP A 31 -21.98 1.83 -2.74
CA ASP A 31 -22.25 2.86 -3.76
C ASP A 31 -23.32 3.87 -3.32
N GLU A 32 -23.08 4.63 -2.27
CA GLU A 32 -23.76 5.89 -2.07
C GLU A 32 -22.89 6.94 -2.75
N LEU A 33 -23.44 7.56 -3.81
CA LEU A 33 -22.85 8.67 -4.57
C LEU A 33 -22.41 9.88 -3.70
N ILE A 34 -22.60 9.80 -2.40
CA ILE A 34 -22.19 10.75 -1.38
C ILE A 34 -21.07 10.06 -0.58
N THR A 35 -19.83 10.52 -0.76
CA THR A 35 -18.71 10.19 0.13
C THR A 35 -19.02 10.72 1.52
N THR A 36 -19.77 9.96 2.31
CA THR A 36 -20.05 10.28 3.69
C THR A 36 -18.77 10.06 4.51
N ARG A 37 -18.61 10.82 5.59
CA ARG A 37 -17.46 10.70 6.47
C ARG A 37 -17.32 9.29 7.07
N GLU A 38 -18.40 8.52 7.10
CA GLU A 38 -18.43 7.14 7.56
C GLU A 38 -17.86 6.16 6.53
N SER A 39 -18.10 6.37 5.24
CA SER A 39 -17.54 5.51 4.19
C SER A 39 -16.01 5.63 4.10
N LEU A 40 -15.48 6.83 4.30
CA LEU A 40 -14.03 7.06 4.36
C LEU A 40 -13.36 6.31 5.53
N ARG A 41 -14.04 6.22 6.69
CA ARG A 41 -13.50 5.58 7.90
C ARG A 41 -13.33 4.08 7.77
N VAL A 42 -13.96 3.42 6.81
CA VAL A 42 -13.86 1.96 6.64
C VAL A 42 -12.85 1.55 5.57
N GLU A 43 -12.25 2.51 4.86
CA GLU A 43 -11.29 2.20 3.79
C GLU A 43 -10.00 1.52 4.25
N TRP A 44 -9.66 1.59 5.55
CA TRP A 44 -8.54 0.84 6.12
C TRP A 44 -8.71 -0.67 5.96
N VAL A 45 -9.96 -1.16 5.86
CA VAL A 45 -10.27 -2.58 5.65
C VAL A 45 -9.67 -3.09 4.34
N GLY A 46 -9.75 -2.27 3.28
CA GLY A 46 -9.10 -2.57 2.01
C GLY A 46 -7.58 -2.71 2.17
N THR A 47 -6.95 -1.74 2.85
CA THR A 47 -5.50 -1.78 3.09
C THR A 47 -5.09 -3.01 3.91
N LEU A 48 -5.89 -3.43 4.90
CA LEU A 48 -5.62 -4.67 5.63
C LEU A 48 -5.73 -5.92 4.76
N ALA A 49 -6.77 -6.00 3.91
CA ALA A 49 -6.92 -7.12 2.99
C ALA A 49 -5.71 -7.21 2.05
N PHE A 50 -5.26 -6.07 1.53
CA PHE A 50 -4.01 -5.96 0.76
C PHE A 50 -2.81 -6.53 1.54
N SER A 51 -2.61 -6.10 2.80
CA SER A 51 -1.49 -6.53 3.64
C SER A 51 -1.46 -8.04 3.82
N LEU A 52 -2.62 -8.63 4.15
CA LEU A 52 -2.76 -10.06 4.40
C LEU A 52 -2.45 -10.89 3.15
N VAL A 53 -3.01 -10.50 2.00
CA VAL A 53 -2.76 -11.18 0.72
C VAL A 53 -1.30 -11.02 0.31
N LEU A 54 -0.70 -9.85 0.50
CA LEU A 54 0.71 -9.65 0.16
C LEU A 54 1.62 -10.57 1.00
N LEU A 55 1.40 -10.63 2.31
CA LEU A 55 2.16 -11.50 3.21
C LEU A 55 1.97 -12.99 2.87
N LEU A 56 0.73 -13.40 2.54
CA LEU A 56 0.44 -14.74 2.06
C LEU A 56 1.22 -15.08 0.79
N LEU A 57 1.22 -14.18 -0.20
CA LEU A 57 1.92 -14.38 -1.47
C LEU A 57 3.46 -14.37 -1.29
N VAL A 58 4.00 -13.55 -0.38
CA VAL A 58 5.42 -13.60 0.01
C VAL A 58 5.81 -14.98 0.54
N TRP A 59 4.92 -15.60 1.31
CA TRP A 59 5.09 -16.97 1.80
C TRP A 59 5.03 -17.99 0.65
N ILE A 60 3.95 -17.98 -0.14
CA ILE A 60 3.67 -18.92 -1.25
C ILE A 60 4.76 -18.87 -2.32
N PHE A 61 5.15 -17.68 -2.79
CA PHE A 61 6.16 -17.51 -3.84
C PHE A 61 7.60 -17.70 -3.35
N LYS A 62 7.77 -18.08 -2.08
CA LYS A 62 9.06 -18.36 -1.47
C LYS A 62 10.04 -17.19 -1.58
N MET A 63 9.55 -15.96 -1.43
CA MET A 63 10.38 -14.77 -1.64
C MET A 63 11.47 -14.63 -0.58
N LYS A 64 12.60 -14.04 -0.96
CA LYS A 64 13.67 -13.68 -0.03
C LYS A 64 13.27 -12.45 0.79
N PHE A 65 13.53 -12.47 2.09
CA PHE A 65 13.26 -11.35 2.99
C PHE A 65 13.94 -10.05 2.52
N LYS A 66 15.19 -10.12 2.04
CA LYS A 66 15.92 -8.97 1.50
C LYS A 66 15.16 -8.28 0.35
N THR A 67 14.60 -9.06 -0.58
CA THR A 67 13.80 -8.52 -1.70
C THR A 67 12.55 -7.82 -1.20
N PHE A 68 11.84 -8.44 -0.26
CA PHE A 68 10.64 -7.86 0.35
C PHE A 68 10.94 -6.56 1.10
N LEU A 69 12.05 -6.50 1.86
CA LEU A 69 12.46 -5.30 2.57
C LEU A 69 12.82 -4.15 1.63
N ILE A 70 13.56 -4.43 0.55
CA ILE A 70 13.88 -3.44 -0.49
C ILE A 70 12.59 -2.91 -1.13
N PHE A 71 11.64 -3.81 -1.41
CA PHE A 71 10.35 -3.43 -1.97
C PHE A 71 9.57 -2.48 -1.03
N LEU A 72 9.51 -2.77 0.27
CA LEU A 72 8.90 -1.86 1.25
C LEU A 72 9.59 -0.49 1.29
N GLY A 73 10.93 -0.46 1.16
CA GLY A 73 11.69 0.79 1.07
C GLY A 73 11.36 1.61 -0.19
N ILE A 74 11.15 0.94 -1.33
CA ILE A 74 10.71 1.60 -2.57
C ILE A 74 9.31 2.17 -2.39
N ILE A 75 8.38 1.41 -1.79
CA ILE A 75 7.02 1.90 -1.48
C ILE A 75 7.07 3.13 -0.57
N PHE A 76 7.93 3.11 0.45
CA PHE A 76 8.13 4.27 1.33
C PHE A 76 8.55 5.51 0.54
N LEU A 77 9.58 5.36 -0.30
CA LEU A 77 10.11 6.46 -1.11
C LEU A 77 9.08 7.00 -2.11
N LEU A 78 8.32 6.10 -2.75
CA LEU A 78 7.24 6.48 -3.67
C LEU A 78 6.08 7.16 -2.96
N PHE A 79 5.87 6.95 -1.67
CA PHE A 79 4.79 7.58 -0.91
C PHE A 79 5.13 9.00 -0.42
N ILE A 80 6.42 9.34 -0.31
CA ILE A 80 6.88 10.67 0.16
C ILE A 80 6.24 11.83 -0.63
N PRO A 81 6.20 11.81 -1.97
CA PRO A 81 5.53 12.88 -2.74
C PRO A 81 4.08 13.11 -2.32
N LEU A 82 3.32 12.07 -1.97
CA LEU A 82 1.93 12.22 -1.50
C LEU A 82 1.86 12.90 -0.13
N THR A 83 2.83 12.63 0.74
CA THR A 83 2.88 13.25 2.08
C THR A 83 3.33 14.70 2.06
N ILE A 84 4.15 15.10 1.08
CA ILE A 84 4.60 16.49 0.92
C ILE A 84 3.51 17.30 0.23
N ASN A 85 2.85 16.71 -0.77
CA ASN A 85 1.88 17.42 -1.59
C ASN A 85 0.43 17.27 -1.14
N ARG A 86 0.19 17.06 0.17
CA ARG A 86 -1.14 16.75 0.74
C ARG A 86 -2.21 17.76 0.33
N GLU A 87 -1.88 19.05 0.42
CA GLU A 87 -2.82 20.13 0.11
C GLU A 87 -3.14 20.22 -1.38
N SER A 88 -2.16 20.02 -2.26
CA SER A 88 -2.40 19.97 -3.70
C SER A 88 -3.17 18.69 -4.05
N ILE A 89 -2.84 17.50 -3.55
CA ILE A 89 -3.61 16.30 -3.90
C ILE A 89 -5.11 16.43 -3.51
N TRP A 90 -5.41 17.19 -2.45
CA TRP A 90 -6.78 17.39 -1.97
C TRP A 90 -7.52 18.59 -2.56
N ASN A 91 -6.84 19.72 -2.74
CA ASN A 91 -7.42 20.92 -3.34
C ASN A 91 -7.34 20.91 -4.88
N SER A 92 -6.54 19.99 -5.45
CA SER A 92 -6.10 19.99 -6.84
C SER A 92 -6.36 18.70 -7.61
N LEU A 93 -7.51 18.05 -7.40
CA LEU A 93 -8.09 17.33 -8.56
C LEU A 93 -8.24 18.27 -9.79
N TRP A 94 -8.10 19.60 -9.62
CA TRP A 94 -8.21 20.63 -10.65
C TRP A 94 -7.15 21.76 -10.65
N SER A 95 -6.17 21.82 -9.75
CA SER A 95 -5.15 22.89 -9.76
C SER A 95 -3.79 22.40 -10.24
N THR A 96 -3.43 22.82 -11.45
CA THR A 96 -2.15 22.57 -12.11
C THR A 96 -0.96 22.85 -11.18
N PRO A 97 -0.10 21.85 -10.90
CA PRO A 97 1.20 22.11 -10.30
C PRO A 97 2.08 22.85 -11.32
N ASP A 98 2.76 23.90 -10.89
CA ASP A 98 3.55 24.79 -11.77
C ASP A 98 4.83 24.15 -12.35
N THR A 99 5.08 22.84 -12.13
CA THR A 99 6.23 22.12 -12.68
C THR A 99 5.88 20.72 -13.19
N PRO A 100 6.23 20.38 -14.46
CA PRO A 100 5.85 19.11 -15.09
C PRO A 100 6.43 17.88 -14.41
N VAL A 101 7.63 17.97 -13.83
CA VAL A 101 8.28 16.87 -13.09
C VAL A 101 7.42 16.44 -11.89
N PHE A 102 6.76 17.40 -11.24
CA PHE A 102 5.97 17.15 -10.05
C PHE A 102 4.64 16.45 -10.38
N ILE A 103 4.06 16.72 -11.54
CA ILE A 103 2.86 16.04 -12.07
C ILE A 103 3.15 14.56 -12.32
N TYR A 104 4.25 14.24 -13.00
CA TYR A 104 4.60 12.85 -13.31
C TYR A 104 4.92 12.04 -12.06
N LEU A 105 5.67 12.63 -11.12
CA LEU A 105 6.03 11.96 -9.87
C LEU A 105 4.80 11.69 -8.99
N THR A 106 3.88 12.67 -8.92
CA THR A 106 2.62 12.53 -8.16
C THR A 106 1.70 11.50 -8.80
N SER A 107 1.57 11.48 -10.13
CA SER A 107 0.75 10.50 -10.85
C SER A 107 1.29 9.08 -10.70
N LEU A 108 2.60 8.91 -10.82
CA LEU A 108 3.25 7.62 -10.59
C LEU A 108 3.04 7.16 -9.14
N SER A 109 3.18 8.07 -8.19
CA SER A 109 2.95 7.79 -6.78
C SER A 109 1.50 7.39 -6.50
N LEU A 110 0.52 8.11 -7.04
CA LEU A 110 -0.91 7.78 -6.92
C LEU A 110 -1.19 6.35 -7.41
N LEU A 111 -0.68 5.99 -8.58
CA LEU A 111 -0.94 4.68 -9.16
C LEU A 111 -0.21 3.56 -8.41
N THR A 112 1.04 3.80 -8.02
CA THR A 112 1.90 2.79 -7.39
C THR A 112 1.64 2.61 -5.90
N THR A 113 0.98 3.54 -5.22
CA THR A 113 0.67 3.45 -3.78
C THR A 113 -0.81 3.33 -3.50
N LEU A 114 -1.58 2.97 -4.54
CA LEU A 114 -3.04 2.89 -4.52
C LEU A 114 -3.62 2.15 -3.29
N PRO A 115 -3.09 0.98 -2.86
CA PRO A 115 -3.58 0.27 -1.67
C PRO A 115 -3.41 1.03 -0.35
N PHE A 116 -2.51 2.01 -0.30
CA PHE A 116 -2.23 2.83 0.88
C PHE A 116 -3.10 4.09 0.96
N HIS A 117 -3.84 4.44 -0.10
CA HIS A 117 -4.84 5.50 -0.01
C HIS A 117 -5.92 5.20 1.01
N GLY A 118 -6.27 3.92 1.24
CA GLY A 118 -7.25 3.56 2.27
C GLY A 118 -6.85 4.04 3.67
N LEU A 119 -5.55 4.17 3.96
CA LEU A 119 -5.06 4.81 5.20
C LEU A 119 -5.30 6.32 5.20
N ILE A 120 -5.05 7.00 4.06
CA ILE A 120 -5.27 8.44 3.90
C ILE A 120 -6.76 8.77 4.06
N TRP A 121 -7.63 8.05 3.37
CA TRP A 121 -9.09 8.24 3.42
C TRP A 121 -9.63 7.94 4.82
N SER A 122 -9.19 6.85 5.44
CA SER A 122 -9.54 6.53 6.82
C SER A 122 -9.16 7.66 7.77
N LEU A 123 -7.91 8.15 7.73
CA LEU A 123 -7.46 9.26 8.57
C LEU A 123 -8.20 10.56 8.30
N THR A 124 -8.60 10.80 7.05
CA THR A 124 -9.44 11.95 6.67
C THR A 124 -10.83 11.83 7.29
N GLY A 125 -11.45 10.65 7.21
CA GLY A 125 -12.73 10.34 7.87
C GLY A 125 -12.69 10.53 9.38
N TYR A 126 -11.55 10.20 10.01
CA TYR A 126 -11.31 10.43 11.44
C TYR A 126 -10.86 11.86 11.81
N ARG A 127 -10.52 12.72 10.84
CA ARG A 127 -9.90 14.05 11.04
C ARG A 127 -8.56 13.99 11.79
N CYS A 128 -7.74 12.99 11.47
CA CYS A 128 -6.41 12.80 12.06
C CYS A 128 -5.33 12.64 10.98
N LEU A 129 -5.47 13.31 9.84
CA LEU A 129 -4.54 13.22 8.71
C LEU A 129 -3.11 13.64 9.09
N ASP A 130 -2.94 14.50 10.09
CA ASP A 130 -1.64 14.90 10.63
C ASP A 130 -0.81 13.69 11.12
N LEU A 131 -1.49 12.62 11.57
CA LEU A 131 -0.84 11.38 12.00
C LEU A 131 -0.31 10.51 10.86
N LEU A 132 -0.62 10.83 9.58
CA LEU A 132 -0.20 10.03 8.43
C LEU A 132 1.33 9.84 8.37
N ASN A 133 2.11 10.86 8.75
CA ASN A 133 3.58 10.80 8.78
C ASN A 133 4.12 9.83 9.84
N ILE A 134 3.29 9.41 10.80
CA ILE A 134 3.64 8.47 11.86
C ILE A 134 3.06 7.09 11.52
N ILE A 135 1.80 7.04 11.11
CA ILE A 135 1.06 5.81 10.84
C ILE A 135 1.63 5.06 9.64
N PHE A 136 1.95 5.75 8.55
CA PHE A 136 2.45 5.09 7.35
C PHE A 136 3.84 4.42 7.54
N PRO A 137 4.86 5.09 8.10
CA PRO A 137 6.12 4.41 8.44
C PRO A 137 5.92 3.26 9.42
N SER A 138 5.08 3.45 10.46
CA SER A 138 4.78 2.40 11.44
C SER A 138 4.16 1.16 10.78
N TYR A 139 3.22 1.37 9.85
CA TYR A 139 2.61 0.31 9.06
C TYR A 139 3.65 -0.47 8.25
N LEU A 140 4.59 0.20 7.58
CA LEU A 140 5.65 -0.47 6.81
C LEU A 140 6.62 -1.25 7.72
N ILE A 141 6.93 -0.73 8.90
CA ILE A 141 7.76 -1.43 9.91
C ILE A 141 7.06 -2.72 10.34
N ILE A 142 5.77 -2.65 10.67
CA ILE A 142 4.96 -3.81 11.05
C ILE A 142 4.95 -4.85 9.91
N MET A 143 4.75 -4.42 8.67
CA MET A 143 4.81 -5.31 7.49
C MET A 143 6.19 -5.97 7.35
N GLY A 144 7.27 -5.22 7.59
CA GLY A 144 8.63 -5.75 7.61
C GLY A 144 8.84 -6.83 8.67
N ILE A 145 8.37 -6.59 9.89
CA ILE A 145 8.45 -7.56 11.00
C ILE A 145 7.65 -8.83 10.67
N LEU A 146 6.40 -8.69 10.20
CA LEU A 146 5.56 -9.82 9.80
C LEU A 146 6.18 -10.61 8.65
N GLY A 147 6.73 -9.92 7.64
CA GLY A 147 7.45 -10.57 6.54
C GLY A 147 8.70 -11.34 7.01
N TYR A 148 9.43 -10.81 8.00
CA TYR A 148 10.55 -11.52 8.62
C TYR A 148 10.08 -12.80 9.32
N ILE A 149 9.04 -12.71 10.16
CA ILE A 149 8.47 -13.85 10.88
C ILE A 149 8.04 -14.95 9.91
N ILE A 150 7.27 -14.60 8.88
CA ILE A 150 6.76 -15.54 7.87
C ILE A 150 7.90 -16.24 7.11
N THR A 151 8.92 -15.49 6.71
CA THR A 151 10.07 -16.07 6.00
C THR A 151 10.93 -16.96 6.90
N LYS A 152 11.04 -16.63 8.21
CA LYS A 152 11.75 -17.43 9.21
C LYS A 152 11.02 -18.73 9.54
N ILE A 153 9.70 -18.70 9.78
CA ILE A 153 8.87 -19.89 10.04
C ILE A 153 9.01 -20.89 8.88
N ARG A 154 8.93 -20.40 7.64
CA ARG A 154 9.14 -21.24 6.46
C ARG A 154 10.53 -21.91 6.43
N GLY A 155 11.57 -21.23 6.92
CA GLY A 155 12.91 -21.77 7.02
C GLY A 155 13.05 -22.89 8.04
N LEU A 156 12.23 -22.88 9.10
CA LEU A 156 12.17 -23.94 10.11
C LEU A 156 11.45 -25.19 9.57
N ILE A 157 10.30 -25.01 8.91
CA ILE A 157 9.50 -26.11 8.34
C ILE A 157 10.27 -26.91 7.27
N LYS A 158 11.24 -26.31 6.59
CA LYS A 158 12.04 -26.98 5.56
C LYS A 158 13.20 -27.84 6.13
N LYS A 159 13.47 -27.76 7.43
CA LYS A 159 14.55 -28.53 8.09
C LYS A 159 14.06 -29.84 8.73
N GLU A 160 12.74 -30.03 8.82
CA GLU A 160 12.09 -31.30 9.15
C GLU A 160 11.75 -32.07 7.87
#